data_AF-A0A4Y6S2C9-F1
#
_entry.id   AF-A0A4Y6S2C9-F1
#
_cell.length_a   1.000
_cell.length_b   1.000
_cell.length_c   1.000
_cell.angle_alpha   90.00
_cell.angle_beta   90.00
_cell.angle_gamma   90.00
#
_symmetry.space_group_name_H-M   'P 1'
#
loop_
_entity.id
_entity.type
_entity.pdbx_description
1 polymer ?
#
loop_
_entity_poly.entity_id
_entity_poly.type
_entity_poly.pdbx_seq_one_letter_code
_entity_poly.pdbx_strand_id
1 'polypeptide(L)'
;MPFKTITREFEGFLEDRKSRFLAFLVPVGQFEARLEELRKEHKKANHIVTAHRRLLDDGRIEESGKDDGEPAGTSGMPTLRVLQGAELINCAVLIVRYFGGTKLGGGGLARAYSGAAQDAISNAELIPFQKFVTKTVSANFASSSELERQIVILGLSVVAREYTETGVNLTVEGPEDDLARI
;
A
#
# COMPACT_ATOMS: atom_id res chain seq x y z
N MET A 1 -1.09 7.06 -13.96
CA MET A 1 -0.21 5.90 -14.25
C MET A 1 -0.68 4.74 -13.36
N PRO A 2 -0.31 3.47 -13.59
CA PRO A 2 -0.71 2.40 -12.68
C PRO A 2 -0.10 2.64 -11.29
N PHE A 3 -0.86 2.37 -10.24
CA PHE A 3 -0.35 2.44 -8.87
C PHE A 3 0.80 1.45 -8.67
N LYS A 4 1.60 1.70 -7.62
CA LYS A 4 2.69 0.83 -7.16
C LYS A 4 2.43 0.38 -5.74
N THR A 5 3.08 -0.69 -5.32
CA THR A 5 3.03 -1.21 -3.95
C THR A 5 4.39 -1.81 -3.54
N ILE A 6 4.48 -2.26 -2.30
CA ILE A 6 5.61 -3.00 -1.73
C ILE A 6 5.11 -4.31 -1.12
N THR A 7 6.00 -5.31 -1.05
CA THR A 7 5.70 -6.65 -0.51
C THR A 7 6.28 -6.89 0.88
N ARG A 8 7.18 -6.02 1.35
CA ARG A 8 7.86 -6.10 2.65
C ARG A 8 8.17 -4.71 3.18
N GLU A 9 8.55 -4.63 4.45
CA GLU A 9 8.98 -3.38 5.09
C GLU A 9 10.29 -2.84 4.49
N PHE A 10 10.37 -1.51 4.39
CA PHE A 10 11.56 -0.75 4.06
C PHE A 10 11.74 0.42 5.02
N GLU A 11 12.99 0.73 5.34
CA GLU A 11 13.34 1.77 6.31
C GLU A 11 13.95 2.98 5.62
N GLY A 12 13.75 4.14 6.24
CA GLY A 12 14.40 5.39 5.89
C GLY A 12 14.79 6.18 7.14
N PHE A 13 15.74 7.09 6.98
CA PHE A 13 16.25 7.88 8.09
C PHE A 13 16.51 9.32 7.68
N LEU A 14 16.17 10.25 8.56
CA LEU A 14 16.53 11.66 8.42
C LEU A 14 16.90 12.27 9.77
N GLU A 15 17.90 13.13 9.76
CA GLU A 15 18.26 13.97 10.89
C GLU A 15 18.25 15.46 10.50
N ASP A 16 17.54 16.28 11.27
CA ASP A 16 17.53 17.75 11.13
C ASP A 16 17.56 18.39 12.52
N ARG A 17 18.53 19.27 12.77
CA ARG A 17 18.79 19.93 14.06
C ARG A 17 18.76 18.95 15.25
N LYS A 18 19.49 17.84 15.10
CA LYS A 18 19.58 16.72 16.07
C LYS A 18 18.27 15.97 16.33
N SER A 19 17.17 16.37 15.67
CA SER A 19 15.93 15.59 15.70
C SER A 19 16.06 14.46 14.70
N ARG A 20 15.73 13.24 15.13
CA ARG A 20 15.84 12.03 14.30
C ARG A 20 14.47 11.53 13.92
N PHE A 21 14.32 11.13 12.67
CA PHE A 21 13.09 10.64 12.07
C PHE A 21 13.40 9.28 11.45
N LEU A 22 12.86 8.22 12.05
CA LEU A 22 13.00 6.85 11.57
C LEU A 22 11.69 6.50 10.88
N ALA A 23 11.73 6.31 9.57
CA ALA A 23 10.57 6.02 8.74
C ALA A 23 10.51 4.54 8.39
N PHE A 24 9.33 3.95 8.51
CA PHE A 24 9.05 2.55 8.19
C PHE A 24 7.92 2.52 7.17
N LEU A 25 8.23 2.18 5.93
CA LEU A 25 7.28 1.95 4.86
C LEU A 25 6.88 0.48 4.87
N VAL A 26 5.61 0.19 5.13
CA VAL A 26 5.09 -1.17 5.33
C VAL A 26 3.91 -1.49 4.41
N PRO A 27 3.68 -2.77 4.04
CA PRO A 27 2.42 -3.19 3.46
C PRO A 27 1.26 -2.84 4.41
N VAL A 28 0.13 -2.36 3.89
CA VAL A 28 -0.98 -1.88 4.74
C VAL A 28 -1.54 -2.96 5.66
N GLY A 29 -1.46 -4.23 5.29
CA GLY A 29 -1.86 -5.36 6.14
C GLY A 29 -1.00 -5.54 7.40
N GLN A 30 0.21 -4.95 7.43
CA GLN A 30 1.11 -4.99 8.59
C GLN A 30 1.05 -3.71 9.43
N PHE A 31 0.29 -2.70 9.00
CA PHE A 31 0.27 -1.36 9.59
C PHE A 31 -0.02 -1.36 11.09
N GLU A 32 -1.14 -1.97 11.51
CA GLU A 32 -1.57 -1.94 12.92
C GLU A 32 -0.61 -2.74 13.82
N ALA A 33 -0.15 -3.90 13.36
CA ALA A 33 0.80 -4.71 14.11
C ALA A 33 2.14 -3.97 14.29
N ARG A 34 2.68 -3.38 13.21
CA ARG A 34 3.94 -2.64 13.27
C ARG A 34 3.81 -1.37 14.12
N LEU A 35 2.68 -0.67 14.07
CA LEU A 35 2.44 0.49 14.95
C LEU A 35 2.55 0.11 16.44
N GLU A 36 1.94 -1.02 16.83
CA GLU A 36 2.01 -1.50 18.21
C GLU A 36 3.40 -1.97 18.61
N GLU A 37 4.16 -2.58 17.69
CA GLU A 37 5.56 -2.93 17.91
C GLU A 37 6.43 -1.69 18.10
N LEU A 38 6.32 -0.69 17.22
CA LEU A 38 7.07 0.56 17.32
C LEU A 38 6.75 1.31 18.61
N ARG A 39 5.51 1.29 19.09
CA ARG A 39 5.13 1.84 20.41
C ARG A 39 5.87 1.16 21.56
N LYS A 40 6.11 -0.16 21.46
CA LYS A 40 6.84 -0.94 22.48
C LYS A 40 8.36 -0.78 22.36
N GLU A 41 8.89 -0.72 21.14
CA GLU A 41 10.32 -0.55 20.84
C GLU A 41 10.78 0.87 21.19
N HIS A 42 9.97 1.87 20.85
CA HIS A 42 10.31 3.28 20.94
C HIS A 42 9.52 4.02 22.02
N LYS A 43 9.45 3.48 23.24
CA LYS A 43 8.75 4.09 24.40
C LYS A 43 9.17 5.53 24.75
N LYS A 44 10.38 5.93 24.31
CA LYS A 44 10.95 7.27 24.53
C LYS A 44 10.79 8.20 23.32
N ALA A 45 10.14 7.76 22.26
CA ALA A 45 9.83 8.62 21.12
C ALA A 45 8.86 9.73 21.54
N ASN A 46 8.97 10.87 20.87
CA ASN A 46 8.08 11.99 21.11
C ASN A 46 6.75 11.77 20.39
N HIS A 47 6.82 11.29 19.15
CA HIS A 47 5.69 11.10 18.25
C HIS A 47 5.95 9.88 17.36
N ILE A 48 4.87 9.17 17.01
CA ILE A 48 4.83 8.15 15.97
C ILE A 48 3.74 8.58 14.98
N VAL A 49 4.17 9.35 13.98
CA VAL A 49 3.31 9.89 12.93
C VAL A 49 3.01 8.80 11.92
N THR A 50 1.75 8.70 11.47
CA THR A 50 1.35 7.65 10.53
C THR A 50 0.69 8.25 9.30
N ALA A 51 0.95 7.67 8.13
CA ALA A 51 0.16 7.92 6.94
C ALA A 51 -0.07 6.62 6.16
N HIS A 52 -1.22 6.43 5.54
CA HIS A 52 -1.47 5.26 4.69
C HIS A 52 -2.40 5.57 3.53
N ARG A 53 -2.32 4.71 2.51
CA ARG A 53 -3.23 4.67 1.37
C ARG A 53 -3.66 3.23 1.14
N ARG A 54 -4.97 2.96 1.15
CA ARG A 54 -5.54 1.62 0.99
C ARG A 54 -6.60 1.63 -0.11
N LEU A 55 -6.51 0.70 -1.05
CA LEU A 55 -7.57 0.46 -2.01
C LEU A 55 -8.63 -0.42 -1.34
N LEU A 56 -9.88 0.04 -1.32
CA LEU A 56 -11.03 -0.71 -0.84
C LEU A 56 -11.61 -1.58 -1.97
N ASP A 57 -12.39 -2.59 -1.58
CA ASP A 57 -13.00 -3.53 -2.53
C ASP A 57 -13.92 -2.83 -3.54
N ASP A 58 -14.59 -1.76 -3.11
CA ASP A 58 -15.45 -0.90 -3.93
C ASP A 58 -14.69 0.08 -4.85
N GLY A 59 -13.36 -0.01 -4.88
CA GLY A 59 -12.48 0.79 -5.72
C GLY A 59 -12.14 2.18 -5.17
N ARG A 60 -12.71 2.59 -4.02
CA ARG A 60 -12.31 3.85 -3.37
C ARG A 60 -10.93 3.72 -2.73
N ILE A 61 -10.21 4.83 -2.67
CA ILE A 61 -8.93 4.91 -1.95
C ILE A 61 -9.20 5.56 -0.59
N GLU A 62 -8.97 4.80 0.47
CA GLU A 62 -8.92 5.29 1.83
C GLU A 62 -7.54 5.87 2.10
N GLU A 63 -7.49 7.12 2.59
CA GLU A 63 -6.26 7.83 2.90
C GLU A 63 -6.33 8.40 4.31
N SER A 64 -5.23 8.29 5.04
CA SER A 64 -5.11 8.85 6.39
C SER A 64 -3.72 9.40 6.62
N GLY A 65 -3.63 10.51 7.35
CA GLY A 65 -2.39 11.10 7.84
C GLY A 65 -2.63 11.65 9.25
N LYS A 66 -2.02 11.04 10.28
CA LYS A 66 -2.21 11.41 11.69
C LYS A 66 -0.94 12.02 12.25
N ASP A 67 -1.07 13.21 12.84
CA ASP A 67 0.06 14.01 13.32
C ASP A 67 0.61 13.56 14.69
N ASP A 68 -0.09 12.70 15.43
CA ASP A 68 0.33 12.15 16.74
C ASP A 68 0.86 13.18 17.75
N GLY A 69 0.18 14.32 17.90
CA GLY A 69 0.58 15.38 18.84
C GLY A 69 1.61 16.36 18.29
N GLU A 70 2.09 16.18 17.06
CA GLU A 70 2.73 17.27 16.30
C GLU A 70 1.75 18.40 16.00
N PRO A 71 2.23 19.61 15.69
CA PRO A 71 1.37 20.69 15.21
C PRO A 71 0.54 20.23 14.00
N ALA A 72 -0.76 20.53 14.02
CA ALA A 72 -1.72 20.04 13.04
C ALA A 72 -1.29 20.35 11.59
N GLY A 73 -1.33 19.33 10.74
CA GLY A 73 -1.00 19.41 9.32
C GLY A 73 0.50 19.53 9.01
N THR A 74 1.38 19.38 10.00
CA THR A 74 2.83 19.51 9.81
C THR A 74 3.59 18.19 9.69
N SER A 75 2.93 17.03 9.85
CA SER A 75 3.62 15.73 9.78
C SER A 75 2.84 14.67 9.00
N GLY A 76 1.62 14.31 9.43
CA GLY A 76 0.82 13.24 8.83
C GLY A 76 0.45 13.54 7.38
N MET A 77 -0.11 14.73 7.12
CA MET A 77 -0.48 15.14 5.76
C MET A 77 0.73 15.32 4.82
N PRO A 78 1.85 15.96 5.23
CA PRO A 78 3.08 15.96 4.45
C PRO A 78 3.59 14.55 4.10
N THR A 79 3.49 13.59 5.04
CA THR A 79 3.89 12.19 4.80
C THR A 79 2.97 11.53 3.78
N LEU A 80 1.65 11.71 3.92
CA LEU A 80 0.66 11.17 2.98
C LEU A 80 0.87 11.69 1.55
N ARG A 81 1.20 12.97 1.40
CA ARG A 81 1.50 13.58 0.08
C ARG A 81 2.69 12.93 -0.62
N VAL A 82 3.67 12.42 0.13
CA VAL A 82 4.77 11.66 -0.45
C VAL A 82 4.29 10.33 -1.03
N LEU A 83 3.45 9.59 -0.30
CA LEU A 83 2.82 8.36 -0.81
C LEU A 83 1.99 8.62 -2.07
N GLN A 84 1.23 9.72 -2.08
CA GLN A 84 0.45 10.14 -3.25
C GLN A 84 1.35 10.46 -4.45
N GLY A 85 2.40 11.26 -4.26
CA GLY A 85 3.34 11.63 -5.31
C GLY A 85 4.14 10.45 -5.86
N ALA A 86 4.38 9.42 -5.05
CA ALA A 86 5.01 8.17 -5.46
C ALA A 86 4.01 7.16 -6.10
N GLU A 87 2.73 7.52 -6.18
CA GLU A 87 1.63 6.66 -6.64
C GLU A 87 1.55 5.32 -5.89
N LEU A 88 1.88 5.31 -4.59
CA LEU A 88 1.85 4.10 -3.76
C LEU A 88 0.46 3.82 -3.20
N ILE A 89 0.01 2.58 -3.30
CA ILE A 89 -1.28 2.10 -2.77
C ILE A 89 -1.07 0.82 -1.95
N ASN A 90 -1.99 0.54 -1.03
CA ASN A 90 -1.91 -0.61 -0.10
C ASN A 90 -0.63 -0.62 0.74
N CYS A 91 -0.17 0.57 1.11
CA CYS A 91 1.04 0.80 1.91
C CYS A 91 0.77 1.83 3.00
N ALA A 92 1.59 1.80 4.05
CA ALA A 92 1.60 2.78 5.13
C ALA A 92 3.03 3.21 5.46
N VAL A 93 3.20 4.42 5.97
CA VAL A 93 4.45 4.93 6.53
C VAL A 93 4.23 5.28 7.99
N LEU A 94 5.09 4.77 8.86
CA LEU A 94 5.15 5.12 10.27
C LEU A 94 6.48 5.84 10.52
N ILE A 95 6.44 7.01 11.14
CA ILE A 95 7.64 7.82 11.39
C ILE A 95 7.78 8.06 12.88
N VAL A 96 8.78 7.41 13.47
CA VAL A 96 9.18 7.59 14.86
C VAL A 96 10.08 8.81 14.95
N ARG A 97 9.69 9.80 15.74
CA ARG A 97 10.47 11.00 15.97
C ARG A 97 11.09 11.04 17.36
N TYR A 98 12.38 11.37 17.40
CA TYR A 98 13.09 11.81 18.60
C TYR A 98 13.45 13.29 18.49
N PHE A 99 13.03 14.10 19.46
CA PHE A 99 13.28 15.54 19.48
C PHE A 99 14.73 15.85 19.86
N GLY A 100 15.39 16.68 19.05
CA GLY A 100 16.80 17.05 19.21
C GLY A 100 17.10 18.26 20.10
N GLY A 101 16.09 18.79 20.80
CA GLY A 101 16.24 19.98 21.65
C GLY A 101 16.06 21.32 20.93
N THR A 102 16.03 21.33 19.58
CA THR A 102 15.81 22.54 18.77
C THR A 102 14.52 22.44 17.95
N LYS A 103 13.63 23.43 18.06
CA LYS A 103 12.38 23.46 17.29
C LYS A 103 12.66 23.67 15.79
N LEU A 104 11.96 22.91 14.95
CA LEU A 104 12.05 23.04 13.49
C LEU A 104 11.09 24.09 12.91
N GLY A 105 10.01 24.42 13.63
CA GLY A 105 8.87 25.17 13.09
C GLY A 105 8.02 24.32 12.12
N GLY A 106 6.81 24.78 11.79
CA GLY A 106 5.86 23.97 11.00
C GLY A 106 6.39 23.58 9.61
N GLY A 107 7.00 24.52 8.88
CA GLY A 107 7.60 24.23 7.57
C GLY A 107 8.88 23.38 7.64
N GLY A 108 9.58 23.38 8.79
CA GLY A 108 10.72 22.48 9.02
C GLY A 108 10.25 21.05 9.30
N LEU A 109 9.22 20.88 10.13
CA LEU A 109 8.59 19.58 10.39
C LEU A 109 8.07 18.94 9.11
N ALA A 110 7.29 19.70 8.33
CA ALA A 110 6.72 19.18 7.09
C ALA A 110 7.81 18.65 6.14
N ARG A 111 8.92 19.40 5.98
CA ARG A 111 10.05 18.96 5.16
C ARG A 111 10.77 17.74 5.74
N ALA A 112 10.97 17.69 7.05
CA ALA A 112 11.65 16.56 7.70
C ALA A 112 10.84 15.26 7.59
N TYR A 113 9.53 15.31 7.85
CA TYR A 113 8.63 14.15 7.71
C TYR A 113 8.53 13.68 6.26
N SER A 114 8.37 14.62 5.31
CA SER A 114 8.37 14.28 3.89
C SER A 114 9.71 13.69 3.44
N GLY A 115 10.84 14.25 3.89
CA GLY A 115 12.17 13.74 3.55
C GLY A 115 12.41 12.32 4.10
N ALA A 116 12.03 12.04 5.34
CA ALA A 116 12.16 10.70 5.92
C ALA A 116 11.30 9.66 5.18
N ALA A 117 10.08 10.02 4.79
CA ALA A 117 9.21 9.17 3.97
C ALA A 117 9.79 8.93 2.57
N GLN A 118 10.34 9.97 1.94
CA GLN A 118 10.99 9.89 0.63
C GLN A 118 12.22 8.97 0.67
N ASP A 119 13.00 9.03 1.75
CA ASP A 119 14.17 8.17 1.95
C ASP A 119 13.75 6.70 2.02
N ALA A 120 12.73 6.38 2.84
CA ALA A 120 12.19 5.01 2.94
C ALA A 120 11.67 4.49 1.58
N ILE A 121 10.98 5.34 0.81
CA ILE A 121 10.48 4.99 -0.52
C ILE A 121 11.61 4.82 -1.54
N SER A 122 12.67 5.63 -1.44
CA SER A 122 13.83 5.52 -2.34
C SER A 122 14.62 4.23 -2.10
N ASN A 123 14.60 3.72 -0.87
CA ASN A 123 15.19 2.43 -0.50
C ASN A 123 14.29 1.23 -0.86
N ALA A 124 13.05 1.48 -1.29
CA ALA A 124 12.05 0.45 -1.48
C ALA A 124 12.11 -0.19 -2.88
N GLU A 125 11.90 -1.50 -2.91
CA GLU A 125 11.60 -2.23 -4.16
C GLU A 125 10.13 -2.03 -4.50
N LEU A 126 9.85 -1.08 -5.38
CA LEU A 126 8.48 -0.77 -5.81
C LEU A 126 8.07 -1.67 -6.96
N ILE A 127 6.93 -2.35 -6.80
CA ILE A 127 6.34 -3.18 -7.85
C ILE A 127 5.03 -2.57 -8.36
N PRO A 128 4.64 -2.82 -9.61
CA PRO A 128 3.31 -2.45 -10.10
C PRO A 128 2.22 -3.10 -9.25
N PHE A 129 1.21 -2.33 -8.86
CA PHE A 129 0.02 -2.87 -8.23
C PHE A 129 -0.94 -3.39 -9.31
N GLN A 130 -1.41 -4.62 -9.14
CA GLN A 130 -2.47 -5.21 -9.95
C GLN A 130 -3.60 -5.66 -9.04
N LYS A 131 -4.83 -5.21 -9.32
CA LYS A 131 -6.01 -5.65 -8.60
C LYS A 131 -6.39 -7.04 -9.09
N PHE A 132 -6.38 -8.02 -8.19
CA PHE A 132 -6.92 -9.35 -8.49
C PHE A 132 -8.41 -9.34 -8.22
N VAL A 133 -9.19 -9.83 -9.18
CA VAL A 133 -10.65 -9.95 -9.05
C VAL A 133 -11.07 -11.35 -9.50
N THR A 134 -12.31 -11.70 -9.18
CA THR A 134 -12.90 -12.98 -9.56
C THR A 134 -14.12 -12.74 -10.44
N LYS A 135 -14.22 -13.48 -11.54
CA LYS A 135 -15.34 -13.41 -12.50
C LYS A 135 -15.79 -14.82 -12.85
N THR A 136 -17.10 -15.02 -12.98
CA THR A 136 -17.64 -16.26 -13.54
C THR A 136 -17.86 -16.10 -15.03
N VAL A 137 -17.29 -17.01 -15.81
CA VAL A 137 -17.46 -17.12 -17.26
C VAL A 137 -18.08 -18.47 -17.60
N SER A 138 -18.90 -18.49 -18.65
CA SER A 138 -19.67 -19.66 -19.03
C SER A 138 -19.35 -20.08 -20.47
N ALA A 139 -19.24 -21.38 -20.71
CA ALA A 139 -19.13 -21.95 -22.04
C ALA A 139 -20.00 -23.20 -22.15
N ASN A 140 -20.54 -23.46 -23.35
CA ASN A 140 -21.11 -24.77 -23.65
C ASN A 140 -19.99 -25.84 -23.73
N PHE A 141 -20.36 -27.12 -23.74
CA PHE A 141 -19.37 -28.20 -23.82
C PHE A 141 -18.45 -28.11 -25.05
N ALA A 142 -18.98 -27.65 -26.18
CA ALA A 142 -18.21 -27.53 -27.43
C ALA A 142 -17.12 -26.45 -27.36
N SER A 143 -17.35 -25.37 -26.63
CA SER A 143 -16.42 -24.23 -26.49
C SER A 143 -15.62 -24.25 -25.18
N SER A 144 -15.89 -25.20 -24.28
CA SER A 144 -15.24 -25.28 -22.96
C SER A 144 -13.71 -25.35 -23.03
N SER A 145 -13.16 -26.16 -23.94
CA SER A 145 -11.71 -26.29 -24.11
C SER A 145 -11.03 -25.02 -24.63
N GLU A 146 -11.71 -24.25 -25.50
CA GLU A 146 -11.17 -22.99 -26.00
C GLU A 146 -11.19 -21.92 -24.89
N LEU A 147 -12.26 -21.88 -24.07
CA LEU A 147 -12.33 -20.99 -22.92
C LEU A 147 -11.21 -21.28 -21.92
N GLU A 148 -10.99 -22.55 -21.56
CA GLU A 148 -9.90 -22.93 -20.64
C GLU A 148 -8.51 -22.59 -21.20
N ARG A 149 -8.32 -22.75 -22.51
CA ARG A 149 -7.07 -22.35 -23.16
C ARG A 149 -6.85 -20.83 -23.08
N GLN A 150 -7.89 -20.03 -23.29
CA GLN A 150 -7.80 -18.57 -23.16
C GLN A 150 -7.45 -18.13 -21.74
N ILE A 151 -8.06 -18.76 -20.73
CA ILE A 151 -7.75 -18.52 -19.30
C ILE A 151 -6.26 -18.73 -19.04
N VAL A 152 -5.69 -19.85 -19.51
CA VAL A 152 -4.26 -20.16 -19.34
C VAL A 152 -3.36 -19.16 -20.09
N ILE A 153 -3.71 -18.79 -21.32
CA ILE A 153 -2.93 -17.82 -22.12
C ILE A 153 -2.88 -16.46 -21.45
N LEU A 154 -3.97 -16.04 -20.80
CA LEU A 154 -4.07 -14.78 -20.07
C LEU A 154 -3.44 -14.84 -18.66
N GLY A 155 -2.87 -15.99 -18.25
CA GLY A 155 -2.29 -16.16 -16.92
C GLY A 155 -3.32 -16.16 -15.79
N LEU A 156 -4.59 -16.39 -16.13
CA LEU A 156 -5.69 -16.44 -15.18
C LEU A 156 -5.80 -17.83 -14.52
N SER A 157 -6.37 -17.88 -13.32
CA SER A 157 -6.50 -19.11 -12.54
C SER A 157 -7.96 -19.50 -12.35
N VAL A 158 -8.33 -20.75 -12.64
CA VAL A 158 -9.67 -21.25 -12.33
C VAL A 158 -9.74 -21.64 -10.86
N VAL A 159 -10.58 -20.95 -10.09
CA VAL A 159 -10.75 -21.17 -8.64
C VAL A 159 -11.98 -22.03 -8.32
N ALA A 160 -12.99 -22.08 -9.20
CA ALA A 160 -14.12 -22.99 -9.08
C ALA A 160 -14.66 -23.43 -10.45
N ARG A 161 -15.29 -24.61 -10.49
CA ARG A 161 -15.90 -25.19 -11.70
C ARG A 161 -17.25 -25.78 -11.36
N GLU A 162 -18.27 -25.42 -12.12
CA GLU A 162 -19.62 -25.95 -12.00
C GLU A 162 -20.12 -26.42 -13.37
N TYR A 163 -20.56 -27.67 -13.46
CA TYR A 163 -21.16 -28.20 -14.68
C TYR A 163 -22.66 -27.93 -14.69
N THR A 164 -23.16 -27.50 -15.85
CA THR A 164 -24.59 -27.30 -16.11
C THR A 164 -25.08 -28.34 -17.11
N GLU A 165 -26.38 -28.38 -17.39
CA GLU A 165 -26.95 -29.32 -18.37
C GLU A 165 -26.38 -29.12 -19.79
N THR A 166 -25.92 -27.91 -20.11
CA THR A 166 -25.49 -27.52 -21.46
C THR A 166 -24.02 -27.07 -21.53
N GLY A 167 -23.30 -27.05 -20.41
CA GLY A 167 -21.93 -26.56 -20.39
C GLY A 167 -21.27 -26.50 -19.02
N VAL A 168 -20.43 -25.47 -18.84
CA VAL A 168 -19.62 -25.24 -17.64
C VAL A 168 -19.60 -23.76 -17.29
N ASN A 169 -19.69 -23.47 -15.99
CA ASN A 169 -19.36 -22.19 -15.39
C ASN A 169 -18.00 -22.31 -14.72
N LEU A 170 -17.06 -21.47 -15.12
CA LEU A 170 -15.73 -21.39 -14.52
C LEU A 170 -15.65 -20.08 -13.75
N THR A 171 -15.35 -20.17 -12.46
CA THR A 171 -14.98 -19.00 -11.66
C THR A 171 -13.48 -18.82 -11.78
N VAL A 172 -13.08 -17.67 -12.30
CA VAL A 172 -11.70 -17.36 -12.69
C VAL A 172 -11.21 -16.15 -11.91
N GLU A 173 -10.00 -16.24 -11.38
CA GLU A 173 -9.30 -15.18 -10.66
C GLU A 173 -8.04 -14.74 -11.43
N GLY A 174 -7.75 -13.45 -11.38
CA GLY A 174 -6.52 -12.87 -11.93
C GLY A 174 -6.58 -11.35 -11.98
N PRO A 175 -5.59 -10.70 -12.64
CA PRO A 175 -5.58 -9.26 -12.82
C PRO A 175 -6.85 -8.76 -13.51
N GLU A 176 -7.46 -7.70 -12.97
CA GLU A 176 -8.70 -7.11 -13.46
C GLU A 176 -8.64 -6.77 -14.97
N ASP A 177 -7.52 -6.26 -15.44
CA ASP A 177 -7.30 -5.91 -16.85
C ASP A 177 -7.31 -7.15 -17.78
N ASP A 178 -6.85 -8.30 -17.30
CA ASP A 178 -6.83 -9.55 -18.07
C ASP A 178 -8.19 -10.25 -18.01
N LEU A 179 -8.88 -10.19 -16.87
CA LEU A 179 -10.26 -10.67 -16.73
C LEU A 179 -11.29 -9.85 -17.52
N ALA A 180 -10.96 -8.61 -17.88
CA ALA A 180 -11.79 -7.80 -18.77
C ALA A 180 -11.74 -8.28 -20.24
N ARG A 181 -10.74 -9.10 -20.60
CA ARG A 181 -10.53 -9.60 -21.98
C ARG A 181 -11.21 -10.93 -22.28
N ILE A 182 -11.80 -11.56 -21.27
CA ILE A 182 -12.50 -12.84 -21.35
C ILE A 182 -13.99 -12.66 -21.06
#